data_AF-A0A932ZHL0-F1
#
_entry.id   AF-A0A932ZHL0-F1
#
_cell.length_a   1.000
_cell.length_b   1.000
_cell.length_c   1.000
_cell.angle_alpha   90.00
_cell.angle_beta   90.00
_cell.angle_gamma   90.00
#
_symmetry.space_group_name_H-M   'P 1'
#
loop_
_entity.id
_entity.type
_entity.pdbx_description
1 polymer ?
#
loop_
_entity_poly.entity_id
_entity_poly.type
_entity_poly.pdbx_seq_one_letter_code
_entity_poly.pdbx_strand_id
1 'polypeptide(L)'
;MELPKKSPKKFLPPFRPDQIWIDRSVEAHPQTLRLIAQLRASHIDFVDSADVVQRPEDISEAKRQVILSKHRGKSLRPLHPFDHHESLFELALAKGNPFDLSYCPFQCAPQTIPQMDVDFEHAFAELASCLHTNADRSTRIVIGESSDGLAFDPLLGYAALLIPFFAEKVNATLEIKTRSVFIDHLLELKHRSRTTFCWYLNPASLIASEERGTPSLELRLEAAEKALTAGYRVRFTIDPIIPIKGDDAEIGQYIDLISHLFAAIDAKHIQGISLATLRYPRGLPEIARKRFPGTRIFSGECVPDGHTLHPPKFVREPFLRPIWLKLRERLEAQQIVLLNENNDLREKLDALLPVFELNSTPAVSSPLRVESAPLFPAAPTSPPQATLSFSAVDA
;
A
#
# COMPACT_ATOMS: atom_id res chain seq x y z
N MET A 1 -5.27 40.80 5.82
CA MET A 1 -5.00 39.94 6.99
C MET A 1 -4.01 38.89 6.51
N GLU A 2 -2.74 39.06 6.85
CA GLU A 2 -1.67 38.18 6.36
C GLU A 2 -1.88 36.77 6.91
N LEU A 3 -1.92 35.79 6.01
CA LEU A 3 -1.91 34.36 6.37
C LEU A 3 -0.65 34.09 7.19
N PRO A 4 -0.77 33.42 8.35
CA PRO A 4 0.41 33.15 9.17
C PRO A 4 1.35 32.22 8.39
N LYS A 5 2.54 32.73 8.06
CA LYS A 5 3.70 31.91 7.65
C LYS A 5 4.06 30.99 8.82
N LYS A 6 3.47 29.79 8.88
CA LYS A 6 3.90 28.72 9.78
C LYS A 6 4.69 27.69 8.98
N SER A 7 5.89 27.41 9.49
CA SER A 7 6.96 26.62 8.86
C SER A 7 6.48 25.26 8.33
N PRO A 8 6.63 24.95 7.03
CA PRO A 8 6.60 23.57 6.60
C PRO A 8 7.95 22.93 6.92
N LYS A 9 7.98 21.60 6.97
CA LYS A 9 9.17 20.73 6.97
C LYS A 9 9.69 20.30 8.35
N LYS A 10 8.97 19.37 9.00
CA LYS A 10 9.69 18.22 9.58
C LYS A 10 9.83 17.17 8.49
N PHE A 11 10.83 17.32 7.64
CA PHE A 11 11.34 16.19 6.88
C PHE A 11 11.91 15.21 7.90
N LEU A 12 11.30 14.04 8.03
CA LEU A 12 11.84 13.00 8.89
C LEU A 12 13.03 12.37 8.15
N PRO A 13 14.20 12.21 8.79
CA PRO A 13 15.28 11.48 8.17
C PRO A 13 14.85 10.01 7.95
N PRO A 14 15.45 9.30 6.99
CA PRO A 14 15.27 7.85 6.87
C PRO A 14 15.55 7.16 8.22
N PHE A 15 14.94 5.99 8.41
CA PHE A 15 15.09 5.21 9.62
C PHE A 15 16.57 4.97 9.98
N ARG A 16 16.92 5.24 11.24
CA ARG A 16 18.24 5.00 11.81
C ARG A 16 18.10 4.26 13.13
N PRO A 17 18.42 2.96 13.18
CA PRO A 17 18.37 2.19 14.41
C PRO A 17 19.58 2.50 15.31
N ASP A 18 19.39 2.38 16.62
CA ASP A 18 20.43 2.40 17.65
C ASP A 18 21.21 1.08 17.67
N GLN A 19 20.54 -0.04 17.39
CA GLN A 19 21.07 -1.41 17.42
C GLN A 19 20.72 -2.16 16.13
N ILE A 20 21.70 -2.86 15.55
CA ILE A 20 21.49 -3.77 14.42
C ILE A 20 21.85 -5.20 14.84
N TRP A 21 20.90 -6.11 14.69
CA TRP A 21 21.12 -7.54 14.81
C TRP A 21 21.27 -8.15 13.43
N ILE A 22 22.32 -8.94 13.21
CA ILE A 22 22.58 -9.59 11.92
C ILE A 22 22.54 -11.10 12.11
N ASP A 23 21.59 -11.76 11.44
CA ASP A 23 21.58 -13.22 11.34
C ASP A 23 22.82 -13.66 10.55
N ARG A 24 23.63 -14.56 11.12
CA ARG A 24 24.87 -15.05 10.49
C ARG A 24 24.67 -15.59 9.09
N SER A 25 23.48 -16.13 8.77
CA SER A 25 23.17 -16.63 7.42
C SER A 25 23.24 -15.54 6.33
N VAL A 26 23.19 -14.26 6.70
CA VAL A 26 23.26 -13.12 5.77
C VAL A 26 24.43 -12.18 6.06
N GLU A 27 25.38 -12.55 6.92
CA GLU A 27 26.52 -11.68 7.30
C GLU A 27 27.36 -11.24 6.09
N ALA A 28 27.57 -12.16 5.15
CA ALA A 28 28.34 -11.92 3.93
C ALA A 28 27.48 -11.45 2.74
N HIS A 29 26.16 -11.28 2.93
CA HIS A 29 25.28 -10.89 1.83
C HIS A 29 25.62 -9.45 1.37
N PRO A 30 25.71 -9.17 0.05
CA PRO A 30 26.09 -7.83 -0.44
C PRO A 30 25.22 -6.70 0.11
N GLN A 31 23.92 -6.97 0.24
CA GLN A 31 22.96 -6.03 0.81
C GLN A 31 23.24 -5.75 2.30
N THR A 32 23.62 -6.75 3.09
CA THR A 32 24.01 -6.59 4.49
C THR A 32 25.24 -5.69 4.60
N LEU A 33 26.28 -5.97 3.80
CA LEU A 33 27.51 -5.17 3.80
C LEU A 33 27.22 -3.71 3.39
N ARG A 34 26.34 -3.49 2.40
CA ARG A 34 25.89 -2.16 2.00
C ARG A 34 25.16 -1.43 3.13
N LEU A 35 24.25 -2.11 3.84
CA LEU A 35 23.51 -1.55 4.96
C LEU A 35 24.42 -1.18 6.14
N ILE A 36 25.40 -2.02 6.47
CA ILE A 36 26.42 -1.73 7.50
C ILE A 36 27.16 -0.43 7.15
N ALA A 37 27.62 -0.31 5.90
CA ALA A 37 28.33 0.88 5.42
C ALA A 37 27.46 2.15 5.41
N GLN A 38 26.17 2.02 5.03
CA GLN A 38 25.23 3.13 4.93
C GLN A 38 24.76 3.63 6.30
N LEU A 39 24.43 2.71 7.22
CA LEU A 39 23.89 3.05 8.53
C LEU A 39 24.97 3.60 9.47
N ARG A 40 26.24 3.27 9.23
CA ARG A 40 27.38 3.65 10.10
C ARG A 40 27.05 3.40 11.58
N ALA A 41 26.34 2.30 11.84
CA ALA A 41 25.73 2.06 13.14
C ALA A 41 26.81 1.83 14.20
N SER A 42 26.58 2.39 15.37
CA SER A 42 27.49 2.32 16.51
C SER A 42 27.51 0.92 17.14
N HIS A 43 26.42 0.16 17.02
CA HIS A 43 26.23 -1.14 17.64
C HIS A 43 25.67 -2.15 16.65
N ILE A 44 26.48 -3.17 16.35
CA ILE A 44 26.15 -4.26 15.43
C ILE A 44 26.52 -5.57 16.12
N ASP A 45 25.53 -6.44 16.31
CA ASP A 45 25.72 -7.76 16.89
C ASP A 45 25.33 -8.86 15.90
N PHE A 46 26.18 -9.89 15.80
CA PHE A 46 25.93 -11.07 14.98
C PHE A 46 25.31 -12.16 15.85
N VAL A 47 24.21 -12.75 15.37
CA VAL A 47 23.47 -13.82 16.06
C VAL A 47 23.34 -15.04 15.16
N ASP A 48 23.36 -16.23 15.76
CA ASP A 48 23.27 -17.48 14.99
C ASP A 48 21.92 -17.63 14.26
N SER A 49 20.86 -16.99 14.78
CA SER A 49 19.53 -16.94 14.15
C SER A 49 18.77 -15.69 14.61
N ALA A 50 18.03 -15.05 13.69
CA ALA A 50 17.12 -13.95 14.03
C ALA A 50 16.07 -14.31 15.10
N ASP A 51 15.77 -15.60 15.28
CA ASP A 51 14.77 -16.06 16.26
C ASP A 51 15.26 -15.97 17.70
N VAL A 52 16.58 -16.02 17.94
CA VAL A 52 17.15 -15.99 19.31
C VAL A 52 17.28 -14.59 19.88
N VAL A 53 17.05 -13.55 19.06
CA VAL A 53 17.11 -12.15 19.49
C VAL A 53 16.06 -11.90 20.57
N GLN A 54 16.52 -11.51 21.75
CA GLN A 54 15.65 -11.09 22.84
C GLN A 54 14.99 -9.75 22.49
N ARG A 55 13.67 -9.70 22.63
CA ARG A 55 12.88 -8.52 22.29
C ARG A 55 12.57 -7.73 23.56
N PRO A 56 12.83 -6.41 23.60
CA PRO A 56 12.42 -5.58 24.72
C PRO A 56 10.91 -5.66 24.95
N GLU A 57 10.49 -5.64 26.22
CA GLU A 57 9.07 -5.51 26.59
C GLU A 57 8.51 -4.16 26.15
N ASP A 58 9.33 -3.10 26.25
CA ASP A 58 8.97 -1.80 25.69
C ASP A 58 9.13 -1.80 24.15
N ILE A 59 8.00 -1.84 23.46
CA ILE A 59 7.95 -1.77 22.00
C ILE A 59 8.62 -0.49 21.47
N SER A 60 8.60 0.61 22.22
CA SER A 60 9.25 1.86 21.81
C SER A 60 10.78 1.74 21.81
N GLU A 61 11.35 0.89 22.67
CA GLU A 61 12.75 0.50 22.60
C GLU A 61 13.00 -0.47 21.44
N ALA A 62 12.15 -1.48 21.28
CA ALA A 62 12.27 -2.45 20.19
C ALA A 62 12.28 -1.78 18.80
N LYS A 63 11.49 -0.71 18.62
CA LYS A 63 11.43 0.09 17.37
C LYS A 63 12.67 0.94 17.09
N ARG A 64 13.60 1.09 18.05
CA ARG A 64 14.91 1.69 17.81
C ARG A 64 15.95 0.65 17.36
N GLN A 65 15.57 -0.61 17.24
CA GLN A 65 16.45 -1.68 16.80
C GLN A 65 16.02 -2.18 15.41
N VAL A 66 16.88 -2.95 14.74
CA VAL A 66 16.49 -3.66 13.53
C VAL A 66 17.18 -5.01 13.45
N ILE A 67 16.50 -6.00 12.86
CA ILE A 67 17.07 -7.29 12.53
C ILE A 67 17.28 -7.37 11.01
N LEU A 68 18.49 -7.69 10.58
CA LEU A 68 18.80 -8.08 9.21
C LEU A 68 18.81 -9.61 9.15
N SER A 69 17.97 -10.16 8.29
CA SER A 69 17.79 -11.62 8.21
C SER A 69 17.61 -12.09 6.79
N LYS A 70 17.70 -13.40 6.63
CA LYS A 70 17.16 -14.09 5.46
C LYS A 70 15.64 -14.18 5.56
N HIS A 71 14.92 -14.00 4.46
CA HIS A 71 13.50 -14.29 4.40
C HIS A 71 13.24 -15.75 4.75
N ARG A 72 12.20 -15.98 5.56
CA ARG A 72 11.74 -17.32 5.95
C ARG A 72 10.25 -17.46 5.65
N GLY A 73 9.90 -18.48 4.88
CA GLY A 73 8.53 -18.75 4.45
C GLY A 73 8.23 -18.18 3.06
N LYS A 74 6.96 -17.85 2.81
CA LYS A 74 6.51 -17.23 1.56
C LYS A 74 6.54 -15.71 1.68
N SER A 75 7.15 -15.06 0.71
CA SER A 75 7.14 -13.59 0.56
C SER A 75 5.82 -13.13 -0.04
N LEU A 76 5.17 -13.96 -0.87
CA LEU A 76 3.85 -13.67 -1.43
C LEU A 76 2.72 -14.22 -0.57
N ARG A 77 1.78 -13.34 -0.23
CA ARG A 77 0.56 -13.69 0.53
C ARG A 77 -0.67 -13.30 -0.27
N PRO A 78 -1.62 -14.22 -0.50
CA PRO A 78 -2.87 -13.87 -1.17
C PRO A 78 -3.65 -12.86 -0.32
N LEU A 79 -4.17 -11.84 -0.98
CA LEU A 79 -5.13 -10.91 -0.40
C LEU A 79 -6.51 -11.15 -1.02
N HIS A 80 -7.55 -10.60 -0.42
CA HIS A 80 -8.90 -10.65 -0.97
C HIS A 80 -9.06 -9.53 -2.01
N PRO A 81 -9.19 -9.84 -3.32
CA PRO A 81 -9.43 -8.81 -4.32
C PRO A 81 -10.88 -8.33 -4.24
N PHE A 82 -11.10 -7.06 -4.61
CA PHE A 82 -12.45 -6.53 -4.82
C PHE A 82 -13.06 -7.02 -6.13
N ASP A 83 -12.23 -7.22 -7.15
CA ASP A 83 -12.61 -7.78 -8.44
C ASP A 83 -12.21 -9.26 -8.49
N HIS A 84 -13.19 -10.16 -8.60
CA HIS A 84 -12.96 -11.60 -8.68
C HIS A 84 -12.18 -12.05 -9.94
N HIS A 85 -12.02 -11.16 -10.93
CA HIS A 85 -11.22 -11.39 -12.13
C HIS A 85 -9.75 -10.96 -11.99
N GLU A 86 -9.38 -10.33 -10.86
CA GLU A 86 -8.00 -9.94 -10.53
C GLU A 86 -7.41 -10.89 -9.48
N SER A 87 -6.15 -11.29 -9.69
CA SER A 87 -5.34 -11.92 -8.63
C SER A 87 -4.62 -10.84 -7.82
N LEU A 88 -4.76 -10.84 -6.50
CA LEU A 88 -4.17 -9.83 -5.60
C LEU A 88 -3.26 -10.50 -4.56
N PHE A 89 -2.02 -10.03 -4.46
CA PHE A 89 -1.05 -10.53 -3.48
C PHE A 89 -0.30 -9.39 -2.80
N GLU A 90 0.06 -9.59 -1.53
CA GLU A 90 1.10 -8.81 -0.86
C GLU A 90 2.47 -9.45 -1.12
N LEU A 91 3.47 -8.65 -1.48
CA LEU A 91 4.89 -9.02 -1.41
C LEU A 91 5.50 -8.44 -0.13
N ALA A 92 5.70 -9.29 0.88
CA ALA A 92 6.22 -8.90 2.19
C ALA A 92 7.75 -9.01 2.24
N LEU A 93 8.44 -7.87 2.09
CA LEU A 93 9.91 -7.76 2.12
C LEU A 93 10.48 -7.32 3.48
N ALA A 94 9.60 -6.90 4.40
CA ALA A 94 9.96 -6.51 5.76
C ALA A 94 8.82 -6.83 6.71
N LYS A 95 9.13 -6.98 8.00
CA LYS A 95 8.17 -7.17 9.10
C LYS A 95 8.34 -6.04 10.10
N GLY A 96 7.24 -5.56 10.65
CA GLY A 96 7.27 -4.38 11.50
C GLY A 96 7.53 -3.10 10.71
N ASN A 97 7.61 -1.97 11.40
CA ASN A 97 7.63 -0.65 10.77
C ASN A 97 8.33 0.37 11.68
N PRO A 98 9.16 1.27 11.14
CA PRO A 98 9.77 2.33 11.94
C PRO A 98 8.75 3.40 12.39
N PHE A 99 7.63 3.53 11.68
CA PHE A 99 6.53 4.42 12.06
C PHE A 99 5.77 3.85 13.26
N ASP A 100 5.33 4.74 14.16
CA ASP A 100 4.73 4.35 15.43
C ASP A 100 3.34 4.94 15.60
N LEU A 101 2.35 4.16 15.18
CA LEU A 101 0.95 4.54 15.16
C LEU A 101 0.21 3.91 16.35
N SER A 102 -0.56 4.68 17.11
CA SER A 102 -1.30 4.16 18.28
C SER A 102 -2.33 3.09 17.91
N TYR A 103 -2.95 3.19 16.73
CA TYR A 103 -3.94 2.26 16.18
C TYR A 103 -3.32 1.08 15.40
N CYS A 104 -1.99 0.94 15.33
CA CYS A 104 -1.38 -0.12 14.54
C CYS A 104 -1.65 -1.51 15.16
N PRO A 105 -2.37 -2.42 14.47
CA PRO A 105 -2.68 -3.75 15.02
C PRO A 105 -1.44 -4.64 15.19
N PHE A 106 -0.36 -4.37 14.45
CA PHE A 106 0.90 -5.10 14.56
C PHE A 106 1.64 -4.84 15.87
N GLN A 107 1.20 -3.89 16.71
CA GLN A 107 1.70 -3.77 18.09
C GLN A 107 1.31 -4.98 18.96
N CYS A 108 0.29 -5.74 18.58
CA CYS A 108 -0.07 -7.00 19.24
C CYS A 108 0.72 -8.20 18.70
N ALA A 109 1.53 -8.01 17.66
CA ALA A 109 2.34 -9.09 17.11
C ALA A 109 3.55 -9.36 18.01
N PRO A 110 4.00 -10.62 18.12
CA PRO A 110 5.19 -10.97 18.90
C PRO A 110 6.49 -10.38 18.31
N GLN A 111 6.49 -10.00 17.03
CA GLN A 111 7.65 -9.39 16.37
C GLN A 111 7.66 -7.87 16.55
N THR A 112 8.19 -7.40 17.68
CA THR A 112 8.23 -5.97 18.04
C THR A 112 9.43 -5.22 17.46
N ILE A 113 10.58 -5.88 17.30
CA ILE A 113 11.74 -5.33 16.57
C ILE A 113 11.46 -5.47 15.07
N PRO A 114 11.53 -4.37 14.28
CA PRO A 114 11.41 -4.46 12.84
C PRO A 114 12.51 -5.35 12.23
N GLN A 115 12.13 -6.13 11.22
CA GLN A 115 12.99 -7.09 10.55
C GLN A 115 12.99 -6.80 9.04
N MET A 116 14.19 -6.62 8.49
CA MET A 116 14.42 -6.40 7.07
C MET A 116 15.04 -7.66 6.47
N ASP A 117 14.34 -8.25 5.50
CA ASP A 117 14.89 -9.35 4.74
C ASP A 117 15.83 -8.78 3.67
N VAL A 118 17.06 -9.30 3.57
CA VAL A 118 18.10 -8.73 2.69
C VAL A 118 18.27 -9.49 1.38
N ASP A 119 17.71 -10.70 1.29
CA ASP A 119 17.80 -11.64 0.15
C ASP A 119 16.57 -11.53 -0.77
N PHE A 120 16.47 -10.42 -1.49
CA PHE A 120 15.35 -10.19 -2.41
C PHE A 120 15.29 -11.20 -3.55
N GLU A 121 16.38 -11.88 -3.88
CA GLU A 121 16.45 -12.89 -4.94
C GLU A 121 15.40 -13.98 -4.75
N HIS A 122 15.16 -14.40 -3.50
CA HIS A 122 14.12 -15.37 -3.19
C HIS A 122 12.72 -14.83 -3.48
N ALA A 123 12.45 -13.60 -3.01
CA ALA A 123 11.17 -12.92 -3.21
C ALA A 123 10.88 -12.66 -4.70
N PHE A 124 11.90 -12.29 -5.48
CA PHE A 124 11.79 -12.09 -6.93
C PHE A 124 11.56 -13.41 -7.68
N ALA A 125 12.17 -14.52 -7.24
CA ALA A 125 11.90 -15.83 -7.81
C ALA A 125 10.45 -16.28 -7.55
N GLU A 126 9.95 -16.09 -6.33
CA GLU A 126 8.55 -16.38 -6.00
C GLU A 126 7.59 -15.49 -6.81
N LEU A 127 7.90 -14.19 -6.93
CA LEU A 127 7.17 -13.24 -7.76
C LEU A 127 7.11 -13.67 -9.23
N ALA A 128 8.24 -14.03 -9.83
CA ALA A 128 8.28 -14.49 -11.21
C ALA A 128 7.43 -15.76 -11.42
N SER A 129 7.50 -16.72 -10.49
CA SER A 129 6.70 -17.95 -10.54
C SER A 129 5.21 -17.68 -10.39
N CYS A 130 4.82 -16.79 -9.48
CA CYS A 130 3.43 -16.37 -9.28
C CYS A 130 2.85 -15.71 -10.54
N LEU A 131 3.58 -14.76 -11.14
CA LEU A 131 3.13 -14.08 -12.36
C LEU A 131 3.03 -15.03 -13.56
N HIS A 132 3.92 -16.02 -13.65
CA HIS A 132 3.84 -17.06 -14.67
C HIS A 132 2.59 -17.94 -14.49
N THR A 133 2.29 -18.33 -13.24
CA THR A 133 1.12 -19.17 -12.91
C THR A 133 -0.20 -18.43 -13.15
N ASN A 134 -0.20 -17.10 -13.07
CA ASN A 134 -1.37 -16.24 -13.30
C ASN A 134 -1.28 -15.48 -14.64
N ALA A 135 -0.64 -16.07 -15.66
CA ALA A 135 -0.42 -15.41 -16.95
C ALA A 135 -1.72 -15.01 -17.68
N ASP A 136 -2.82 -15.72 -17.41
CA ASP A 136 -4.16 -15.52 -17.98
C ASP A 136 -5.00 -14.47 -17.24
N ARG A 137 -4.51 -13.95 -16.10
CA ARG A 137 -5.23 -12.99 -15.25
C ARG A 137 -4.46 -11.70 -15.07
N SER A 138 -5.20 -10.62 -14.81
CA SER A 138 -4.58 -9.41 -14.26
C SER A 138 -4.12 -9.70 -12.85
N THR A 139 -2.84 -9.50 -12.57
CA THR A 139 -2.25 -9.71 -11.24
C THR A 139 -1.76 -8.39 -10.67
N ARG A 140 -2.26 -8.00 -9.51
CA ARG A 140 -1.75 -6.85 -8.76
C ARG A 140 -0.95 -7.31 -7.56
N ILE A 141 0.25 -6.79 -7.46
CA ILE A 141 1.16 -7.04 -6.35
C ILE A 141 1.24 -5.77 -5.52
N VAL A 142 0.98 -5.91 -4.24
CA VAL A 142 1.01 -4.80 -3.28
C VAL A 142 2.24 -4.96 -2.40
N ILE A 143 2.98 -3.89 -2.22
CA ILE A 143 3.88 -3.74 -1.06
C ILE A 143 3.29 -2.65 -0.18
N GLY A 144 3.31 -2.82 1.15
CA GLY A 144 2.75 -1.81 2.04
C GLY A 144 1.59 -2.25 2.95
N GLU A 145 1.18 -3.52 2.94
CA GLU A 145 0.05 -3.99 3.76
C GLU A 145 0.47 -4.37 5.19
N SER A 146 1.50 -5.20 5.36
CA SER A 146 1.99 -5.68 6.65
C SER A 146 3.19 -4.89 7.21
N SER A 147 3.84 -4.13 6.35
CA SER A 147 4.87 -3.12 6.67
C SER A 147 4.68 -1.95 5.70
N ASP A 148 5.11 -0.74 6.05
CA ASP A 148 4.97 0.40 5.13
C ASP A 148 5.89 0.25 3.91
N GLY A 149 5.32 0.44 2.72
CA GLY A 149 5.94 0.08 1.46
C GLY A 149 7.17 0.91 1.10
N LEU A 150 7.43 2.06 1.73
CA LEU A 150 8.62 2.88 1.47
C LEU A 150 9.35 3.35 2.73
N ALA A 151 8.94 2.90 3.92
CA ALA A 151 9.60 3.31 5.16
C ALA A 151 11.05 2.81 5.24
N PHE A 152 11.30 1.58 4.75
CA PHE A 152 12.64 0.99 4.68
C PHE A 152 13.31 1.11 3.31
N ASP A 153 12.60 1.57 2.28
CA ASP A 153 13.12 1.63 0.92
C ASP A 153 14.40 2.49 0.76
N PRO A 154 14.59 3.63 1.47
CA PRO A 154 15.86 4.36 1.40
C PRO A 154 17.08 3.54 1.87
N LEU A 155 16.85 2.51 2.69
CA LEU A 155 17.88 1.59 3.14
C LEU A 155 17.97 0.41 2.18
N LEU A 156 16.84 -0.20 1.81
CA LEU A 156 16.78 -1.46 1.09
C LEU A 156 16.77 -1.34 -0.44
N GLY A 157 16.20 -0.27 -0.99
CA GLY A 157 16.16 0.00 -2.43
C GLY A 157 15.35 -1.00 -3.24
N TYR A 158 14.42 -1.76 -2.62
CA TYR A 158 13.63 -2.76 -3.35
C TYR A 158 12.67 -2.11 -4.34
N ALA A 159 12.17 -0.90 -4.10
CA ALA A 159 11.24 -0.24 -5.01
C ALA A 159 11.93 0.11 -6.34
N ALA A 160 13.21 0.48 -6.29
CA ALA A 160 14.03 0.74 -7.48
C ALA A 160 14.27 -0.53 -8.33
N LEU A 161 14.16 -1.72 -7.73
CA LEU A 161 14.22 -3.00 -8.43
C LEU A 161 12.83 -3.42 -8.96
N LEU A 162 11.79 -3.25 -8.14
CA LEU A 162 10.42 -3.67 -8.49
C LEU A 162 9.81 -2.81 -9.59
N ILE A 163 9.98 -1.49 -9.57
CA ILE A 163 9.34 -0.59 -10.54
C ILE A 163 9.72 -0.94 -11.99
N PRO A 164 11.01 -1.05 -12.37
CA PRO A 164 11.39 -1.48 -13.71
C PRO A 164 10.96 -2.91 -14.02
N PHE A 165 10.99 -3.82 -13.02
CA PHE A 165 10.53 -5.19 -13.21
C PHE A 165 9.06 -5.24 -13.66
N PHE A 166 8.17 -4.46 -13.02
CA PHE A 166 6.75 -4.41 -13.37
C PHE A 166 6.47 -3.62 -14.65
N ALA A 167 7.33 -2.66 -15.02
CA ALA A 167 7.21 -1.92 -16.28
C ALA A 167 7.24 -2.84 -17.52
N GLU A 168 7.91 -3.98 -17.42
CA GLU A 168 8.01 -4.98 -18.49
C GLU A 168 6.89 -6.06 -18.42
N LYS A 169 5.92 -5.96 -17.50
CA LYS A 169 4.84 -6.94 -17.35
C LYS A 169 3.54 -6.43 -17.95
N VAL A 170 2.97 -7.20 -18.88
CA VAL A 170 1.72 -6.83 -19.57
C VAL A 170 0.48 -7.11 -18.71
N ASN A 171 0.49 -8.22 -17.97
CA ASN A 171 -0.62 -8.68 -17.14
C ASN A 171 -0.44 -8.41 -15.64
N ALA A 172 0.59 -7.64 -15.24
CA ALA A 172 0.86 -7.38 -13.83
C ALA A 172 1.03 -5.89 -13.53
N THR A 173 0.67 -5.48 -12.31
CA THR A 173 0.89 -4.13 -11.80
C THR A 173 1.42 -4.16 -10.37
N LEU A 174 2.14 -3.11 -10.00
CA LEU A 174 2.65 -2.88 -8.65
C LEU A 174 1.86 -1.76 -7.99
N GLU A 175 1.37 -1.98 -6.78
CA GLU A 175 0.84 -0.94 -5.90
C GLU A 175 1.77 -0.79 -4.69
N ILE A 176 2.23 0.44 -4.44
CA ILE A 176 3.11 0.76 -3.31
C ILE A 176 2.30 1.59 -2.31
N LYS A 177 1.90 0.99 -1.18
CA LYS A 177 1.14 1.67 -0.13
C LYS A 177 2.08 2.23 0.94
N THR A 178 1.97 3.51 1.27
CA THR A 178 2.93 4.17 2.17
C THR A 178 2.39 5.43 2.87
N ARG A 179 3.00 5.78 3.99
CA ARG A 179 2.95 7.09 4.68
C ARG A 179 4.22 7.90 4.44
N SER A 180 5.27 7.28 3.91
CA SER A 180 6.56 7.87 3.61
C SER A 180 6.47 8.86 2.45
N VAL A 181 7.48 9.73 2.37
CA VAL A 181 7.68 10.71 1.29
C VAL A 181 9.00 10.49 0.56
N PHE A 182 9.74 9.42 0.88
CA PHE A 182 11.03 9.11 0.27
C PHE A 182 10.84 8.48 -1.12
N ILE A 183 10.46 9.29 -2.10
CA ILE A 183 10.20 8.86 -3.48
C ILE A 183 11.17 9.45 -4.50
N ASP A 184 12.01 10.42 -4.11
CA ASP A 184 12.79 11.22 -5.07
C ASP A 184 13.71 10.34 -5.95
N HIS A 185 14.30 9.27 -5.38
CA HIS A 185 15.12 8.30 -6.13
C HIS A 185 14.33 7.37 -7.06
N LEU A 186 13.00 7.40 -6.98
CA LEU A 186 12.11 6.58 -7.80
C LEU A 186 11.54 7.36 -8.99
N LEU A 187 11.50 8.69 -8.94
CA LEU A 187 10.76 9.53 -9.90
C LEU A 187 11.24 9.38 -11.36
N GLU A 188 12.52 9.10 -11.58
CA GLU A 188 13.10 8.99 -12.92
C GLU A 188 13.07 7.55 -13.49
N LEU A 189 12.56 6.57 -12.72
CA LEU A 189 12.54 5.18 -13.14
C LEU A 189 11.53 4.93 -14.25
N LYS A 190 11.87 4.03 -15.17
CA LYS A 190 10.94 3.59 -16.23
C LYS A 190 9.84 2.72 -15.64
N HIS A 191 8.69 3.32 -15.33
CA HIS A 191 7.54 2.64 -14.72
C HIS A 191 6.45 2.20 -15.73
N ARG A 192 6.40 2.79 -16.93
CA ARG A 192 5.42 2.50 -18.01
C ARG A 192 3.96 2.43 -17.52
N SER A 193 3.62 3.29 -16.56
CA SER A 193 2.33 3.33 -15.87
C SER A 193 1.91 2.00 -15.22
N ARG A 194 2.84 1.06 -14.97
CA ARG A 194 2.59 -0.23 -14.30
C ARG A 194 2.73 -0.17 -12.79
N THR A 195 3.13 0.97 -12.25
CA THR A 195 3.19 1.23 -10.81
C THR A 195 2.19 2.31 -10.41
N THR A 196 1.47 2.03 -9.32
CA THR A 196 0.61 2.99 -8.62
C THR A 196 1.17 3.24 -7.23
N PHE A 197 1.40 4.51 -6.88
CA PHE A 197 1.63 4.89 -5.49
C PHE A 197 0.30 5.10 -4.77
N CYS A 198 0.19 4.63 -3.54
CA CYS A 198 -1.01 4.74 -2.73
C CYS A 198 -0.65 5.34 -1.37
N TRP A 199 -1.03 6.59 -1.12
CA TRP A 199 -0.72 7.24 0.16
C TRP A 199 -1.82 7.02 1.19
N TYR A 200 -1.42 6.62 2.40
CA TYR A 200 -2.29 6.65 3.55
C TYR A 200 -2.45 8.11 4.03
N LEU A 201 -3.68 8.59 4.09
CA LEU A 201 -4.02 9.92 4.57
C LEU A 201 -4.84 9.81 5.86
N ASN A 202 -4.70 10.82 6.72
CA ASN A 202 -5.52 11.03 7.90
C ASN A 202 -5.61 12.53 8.20
N PRO A 203 -6.65 13.00 8.89
CA PRO A 203 -6.72 14.37 9.37
C PRO A 203 -5.43 14.80 10.06
N ALA A 204 -4.98 16.04 9.83
CA ALA A 204 -3.69 16.53 10.34
C ALA A 204 -3.57 16.45 11.88
N SER A 205 -4.69 16.64 12.59
CA SER A 205 -4.83 16.43 14.03
C SER A 205 -4.52 14.99 14.45
N LEU A 206 -5.09 14.00 13.75
CA LEU A 206 -4.88 12.57 14.01
C LEU A 206 -3.45 12.16 13.65
N ILE A 207 -2.88 12.66 12.56
CA ILE A 207 -1.46 12.43 12.25
C ILE A 207 -0.59 12.94 13.40
N ALA A 208 -0.84 14.16 13.87
CA ALA A 208 -0.03 14.77 14.93
C ALA A 208 -0.13 14.05 16.28
N SER A 209 -1.31 13.52 16.66
CA SER A 209 -1.50 12.87 17.96
C SER A 209 -1.24 11.36 17.94
N GLU A 210 -1.54 10.68 16.83
CA GLU A 210 -1.57 9.21 16.77
C GLU A 210 -0.49 8.60 15.87
N GLU A 211 0.12 9.34 14.93
CA GLU A 211 1.08 8.81 13.97
C GLU A 211 2.52 9.31 14.21
N ARG A 212 3.19 8.80 15.25
CA ARG A 212 4.56 9.24 15.56
C ARG A 212 5.54 8.76 14.49
N GLY A 213 6.42 9.67 14.08
CA GLY A 213 7.45 9.37 13.09
C GLY A 213 6.92 9.25 11.67
N THR A 214 5.72 9.74 11.34
CA THR A 214 5.24 9.85 9.96
C THR A 214 5.29 11.30 9.45
N PRO A 215 5.42 11.52 8.12
CA PRO A 215 5.26 12.83 7.49
C PRO A 215 3.85 13.41 7.69
N SER A 216 3.73 14.74 7.68
CA SER A 216 2.43 15.44 7.76
C SER A 216 1.57 15.19 6.51
N LEU A 217 0.28 15.54 6.59
CA LEU A 217 -0.64 15.44 5.46
C LEU A 217 -0.09 16.19 4.23
N GLU A 218 0.40 17.41 4.43
CA GLU A 218 0.91 18.29 3.38
C GLU A 218 2.10 17.64 2.67
N LEU A 219 3.05 17.08 3.43
CA LEU A 219 4.22 16.39 2.84
C LEU A 219 3.82 15.14 2.05
N ARG A 220 2.78 14.41 2.48
CA ARG A 220 2.26 13.26 1.73
C ARG A 220 1.60 13.70 0.41
N LEU A 221 0.85 14.79 0.44
CA LEU A 221 0.23 15.36 -0.77
C LEU A 221 1.28 15.93 -1.74
N GLU A 222 2.32 16.61 -1.24
CA GLU A 222 3.46 17.06 -2.05
C GLU A 222 4.19 15.88 -2.71
N ALA A 223 4.40 14.77 -1.99
CA ALA A 223 4.99 13.56 -2.56
C ALA A 223 4.08 12.94 -3.64
N ALA A 224 2.76 12.92 -3.41
CA ALA A 224 1.79 12.46 -4.39
C ALA A 224 1.79 13.32 -5.67
N GLU A 225 1.88 14.64 -5.54
CA GLU A 225 1.99 15.56 -6.68
C GLU A 225 3.28 15.34 -7.47
N LYS A 226 4.43 15.14 -6.79
CA LYS A 226 5.70 14.77 -7.44
C LYS A 226 5.57 13.47 -8.24
N ALA A 227 4.93 12.45 -7.67
CA ALA A 227 4.72 11.18 -8.37
C ALA A 227 3.83 11.34 -9.60
N LEU A 228 2.74 12.12 -9.51
CA LEU A 228 1.89 12.46 -10.66
C LEU A 228 2.68 13.19 -11.75
N THR A 229 3.52 14.16 -11.36
CA THR A 229 4.37 14.92 -12.28
C THR A 229 5.36 14.02 -13.02
N ALA A 230 5.88 12.99 -12.34
CA ALA A 230 6.73 11.96 -12.92
C ALA A 230 5.96 10.93 -13.78
N GLY A 231 4.63 11.02 -13.87
CA GLY A 231 3.79 10.14 -14.69
C GLY A 231 3.28 8.89 -13.98
N TYR A 232 3.52 8.73 -12.67
CA TYR A 232 2.95 7.62 -11.91
C TYR A 232 1.44 7.77 -11.74
N ARG A 233 0.77 6.63 -11.56
CA ARG A 233 -0.62 6.62 -11.08
C ARG A 233 -0.64 6.80 -9.58
N VAL A 234 -1.67 7.49 -9.06
CA VAL A 234 -1.82 7.73 -7.63
C VAL A 234 -3.21 7.30 -7.13
N ARG A 235 -3.22 6.68 -5.94
CA ARG A 235 -4.38 6.34 -5.13
C ARG A 235 -4.20 6.88 -3.71
N PHE A 236 -5.29 6.91 -2.95
CA PHE A 236 -5.25 7.25 -1.53
C PHE A 236 -6.00 6.23 -0.69
N THR A 237 -5.59 6.08 0.57
CA THR A 237 -6.29 5.27 1.56
C THR A 237 -6.51 6.10 2.81
N ILE A 238 -7.75 6.20 3.28
CA ILE A 238 -8.09 6.74 4.60
C ILE A 238 -8.40 5.54 5.50
N ASP A 239 -7.38 5.06 6.20
CA ASP A 239 -7.45 3.91 7.10
C ASP A 239 -6.55 4.16 8.33
N PRO A 240 -7.12 4.28 9.55
CA PRO A 240 -8.55 4.15 9.88
C PRO A 240 -9.33 5.47 9.87
N ILE A 241 -10.62 5.40 9.54
CA ILE A 241 -11.65 6.38 9.91
C ILE A 241 -12.12 6.06 11.33
N ILE A 242 -12.02 7.05 12.22
CA ILE A 242 -12.15 6.88 13.67
C ILE A 242 -13.39 7.65 14.18
N PRO A 243 -14.56 7.01 14.27
CA PRO A 243 -15.73 7.59 14.91
C PRO A 243 -15.68 7.34 16.43
N ILE A 244 -15.19 8.31 17.22
CA ILE A 244 -15.10 8.17 18.68
C ILE A 244 -16.42 8.58 19.32
N LYS A 245 -16.84 9.82 19.06
CA LYS A 245 -18.13 10.37 19.49
C LYS A 245 -19.14 10.40 18.35
N GLY A 246 -18.64 10.44 17.13
CA GLY A 246 -19.47 10.61 15.95
C GLY A 246 -20.11 12.00 15.86
N ASP A 247 -19.44 13.01 16.42
CA ASP A 247 -19.91 14.39 16.37
C ASP A 247 -19.44 15.11 15.09
N ASP A 248 -20.08 16.24 14.81
CA ASP A 248 -19.80 17.04 13.61
C ASP A 248 -18.35 17.55 13.55
N ALA A 249 -17.69 17.70 14.71
CA ALA A 249 -16.31 18.16 14.77
C ALA A 249 -15.32 17.06 14.35
N GLU A 250 -15.58 15.80 14.72
CA GLU A 250 -14.82 14.65 14.23
C GLU A 250 -15.02 14.43 12.74
N ILE A 251 -16.27 14.49 12.27
CA ILE A 251 -16.59 14.40 10.85
C ILE A 251 -15.93 15.53 10.06
N GLY A 252 -16.01 16.77 10.57
CA GLY A 252 -15.43 17.96 9.94
C GLY A 252 -13.95 17.81 9.64
N GLN A 253 -13.17 17.15 10.50
CA GLN A 253 -11.75 16.89 10.27
C GLN A 253 -11.47 16.02 9.03
N TYR A 254 -12.36 15.06 8.70
CA TYR A 254 -12.26 14.27 7.47
C TYR A 254 -12.75 15.05 6.24
N ILE A 255 -13.74 15.93 6.40
CA ILE A 255 -14.18 16.84 5.33
C ILE A 255 -13.06 17.82 4.97
N ASP A 256 -12.35 18.35 5.96
CA ASP A 256 -11.19 19.22 5.77
C ASP A 256 -10.04 18.49 5.08
N LEU A 257 -9.75 17.25 5.51
CA LEU A 257 -8.79 16.36 4.83
C LEU A 257 -9.13 16.22 3.33
N ILE A 258 -10.37 15.86 3.01
CA ILE A 258 -10.80 15.66 1.61
C ILE A 258 -10.71 16.97 0.82
N SER A 259 -11.06 18.09 1.44
CA SER A 259 -10.95 19.41 0.84
C SER A 259 -9.50 19.77 0.53
N HIS A 260 -8.57 19.49 1.45
CA HIS A 260 -7.12 19.65 1.21
C HIS A 260 -6.62 18.73 0.09
N LEU A 261 -7.08 17.48 0.04
CA LEU A 261 -6.72 16.55 -1.02
C LEU A 261 -7.15 17.08 -2.40
N PHE A 262 -8.40 17.49 -2.57
CA PHE A 262 -8.90 18.00 -3.85
C PHE A 262 -8.37 19.40 -4.21
N ALA A 263 -7.88 20.16 -3.23
CA ALA A 263 -7.17 21.41 -3.49
C ALA A 263 -5.75 21.16 -4.01
N ALA A 264 -5.08 20.12 -3.51
CA ALA A 264 -3.72 19.77 -3.94
C ALA A 264 -3.70 18.97 -5.26
N ILE A 265 -4.67 18.07 -5.46
CA ILE A 265 -4.67 17.11 -6.57
C ILE A 265 -6.03 17.09 -7.24
N ASP A 266 -6.04 17.39 -8.54
CA ASP A 266 -7.25 17.30 -9.37
C ASP A 266 -7.77 15.85 -9.37
N ALA A 267 -9.05 15.70 -9.04
CA ALA A 267 -9.72 14.41 -8.88
C ALA A 267 -9.61 13.51 -10.12
N LYS A 268 -9.48 14.07 -11.33
CA LYS A 268 -9.28 13.29 -12.56
C LYS A 268 -7.96 12.50 -12.60
N HIS A 269 -6.97 12.90 -11.79
CA HIS A 269 -5.68 12.22 -11.66
C HIS A 269 -5.67 11.18 -10.52
N ILE A 270 -6.75 11.10 -9.73
CA ILE A 270 -6.88 10.16 -8.62
C ILE A 270 -7.52 8.87 -9.14
N GLN A 271 -6.75 7.77 -9.15
CA GLN A 271 -7.25 6.48 -9.64
C GLN A 271 -8.31 5.88 -8.70
N GLY A 272 -8.25 6.22 -7.41
CA GLY A 272 -9.28 5.84 -6.45
C GLY A 272 -8.88 6.14 -5.01
N ILE A 273 -9.89 6.10 -4.13
CA ILE A 273 -9.75 6.30 -2.68
C ILE A 273 -10.36 5.13 -1.95
N SER A 274 -9.59 4.51 -1.08
CA SER A 274 -10.05 3.44 -0.20
C SER A 274 -10.36 4.01 1.19
N LEU A 275 -11.50 3.65 1.76
CA LEU A 275 -11.93 4.04 3.10
C LEU A 275 -12.04 2.78 3.97
N ALA A 276 -11.55 2.83 5.20
CA ALA A 276 -11.78 1.77 6.17
C ALA A 276 -12.04 2.37 7.53
N THR A 277 -13.01 1.85 8.26
CA THR A 277 -13.26 2.26 9.65
C THR A 277 -12.28 1.58 10.60
N LEU A 278 -12.12 2.18 11.78
CA LEU A 278 -11.26 1.67 12.84
C LEU A 278 -11.60 0.22 13.16
N ARG A 279 -10.59 -0.63 13.08
CA ARG A 279 -10.66 -2.04 13.48
C ARG A 279 -9.37 -2.43 14.21
N TYR A 280 -9.49 -3.15 15.32
CA TYR A 280 -8.31 -3.53 16.10
C TYR A 280 -8.51 -4.82 16.90
N PRO A 281 -7.43 -5.58 17.19
CA PRO A 281 -7.50 -6.74 18.07
C PRO A 281 -7.76 -6.31 19.53
N ARG A 282 -8.39 -7.19 20.31
CA ARG A 282 -8.82 -6.90 21.70
C ARG A 282 -7.71 -6.40 22.62
N GLY A 283 -6.47 -6.84 22.42
CA GLY A 283 -5.32 -6.44 23.25
C GLY A 283 -4.73 -5.06 22.91
N LEU A 284 -5.09 -4.46 21.77
CA LEU A 284 -4.47 -3.22 21.32
C LEU A 284 -4.69 -2.02 22.25
N PRO A 285 -5.90 -1.76 22.80
CA PRO A 285 -6.14 -0.58 23.61
C PRO A 285 -5.24 -0.48 24.84
N GLU A 286 -4.94 -1.61 25.50
CA GLU A 286 -4.06 -1.62 26.67
C GLU A 286 -2.62 -1.27 26.29
N ILE A 287 -2.11 -1.91 25.24
CA ILE A 287 -0.76 -1.64 24.70
C ILE A 287 -0.66 -0.17 24.28
N ALA A 288 -1.65 0.32 23.53
CA ALA A 288 -1.64 1.67 23.00
C ALA A 288 -1.75 2.72 24.11
N ARG A 289 -2.56 2.55 25.16
CA ARG A 289 -2.63 3.51 26.28
C ARG A 289 -1.32 3.60 27.06
N LYS A 290 -0.60 2.49 27.21
CA LYS A 290 0.75 2.47 27.82
C LYS A 290 1.75 3.27 26.98
N ARG A 291 1.72 3.10 25.66
CA ARG A 291 2.69 3.71 24.73
C ARG A 291 2.31 5.14 24.28
N PHE A 292 1.03 5.45 24.26
CA PHE A 292 0.41 6.70 23.83
C PHE A 292 -0.57 7.20 24.89
N PRO A 293 -0.09 7.77 26.01
CA PRO A 293 -0.95 8.15 27.14
C PRO A 293 -2.07 9.16 26.79
N GLY A 294 -1.89 9.94 25.72
CA GLY A 294 -2.88 10.90 25.24
C GLY A 294 -3.89 10.33 24.23
N THR A 295 -3.78 9.06 23.84
CA THR A 295 -4.61 8.48 22.80
C THR A 295 -6.09 8.41 23.21
N ARG A 296 -6.98 8.85 22.31
CA ARG A 296 -8.44 8.85 22.53
C ARG A 296 -9.20 7.94 21.57
N ILE A 297 -8.51 7.32 20.62
CA ILE A 297 -9.12 6.52 19.55
C ILE A 297 -9.89 5.29 20.07
N PHE A 298 -9.58 4.84 21.29
CA PHE A 298 -10.23 3.70 21.96
C PHE A 298 -11.24 4.12 23.03
N SER A 299 -11.73 5.37 22.97
CA SER A 299 -12.74 5.88 23.91
C SER A 299 -14.18 5.62 23.45
N GLY A 300 -14.40 5.34 22.16
CA GLY A 300 -15.70 4.96 21.63
C GLY A 300 -16.05 3.50 21.95
N GLU A 301 -17.35 3.20 21.97
CA GLU A 301 -17.81 1.82 22.08
C GLU A 301 -17.46 1.03 20.81
N CYS A 302 -17.03 -0.22 21.00
CA CYS A 302 -16.75 -1.14 19.89
C CYS A 302 -17.35 -2.52 20.17
N VAL A 303 -17.84 -3.16 19.12
CA VAL A 303 -18.42 -4.50 19.14
C VAL A 303 -17.44 -5.50 18.50
N PRO A 304 -17.42 -6.76 18.96
CA PRO A 304 -16.66 -7.81 18.32
C PRO A 304 -17.17 -8.14 16.92
N ASP A 305 -16.23 -8.36 16.01
CA ASP A 305 -16.43 -9.02 14.71
C ASP A 305 -15.22 -9.94 14.46
N GLY A 306 -15.46 -11.25 14.58
CA GLY A 306 -14.40 -12.26 14.61
C GLY A 306 -13.35 -11.98 15.69
N HIS A 307 -12.09 -11.84 15.27
CA HIS A 307 -10.95 -11.56 16.15
C HIS A 307 -10.69 -10.05 16.37
N THR A 308 -11.51 -9.19 15.78
CA THR A 308 -11.34 -7.73 15.81
C THR A 308 -12.52 -7.04 16.51
N LEU A 309 -12.29 -5.81 16.95
CA LEU A 309 -13.29 -4.90 17.49
C LEU A 309 -13.52 -3.77 16.47
N HIS A 310 -14.77 -3.35 16.32
CA HIS A 310 -15.19 -2.32 15.37
C HIS A 310 -16.22 -1.38 16.03
N PRO A 311 -16.26 -0.09 15.69
CA PRO A 311 -17.37 0.77 16.05
C PRO A 311 -18.70 0.18 15.55
N PRO A 312 -19.81 0.26 16.30
CA PRO A 312 -21.09 -0.32 15.88
C PRO A 312 -21.57 0.21 14.52
N LYS A 313 -22.26 -0.62 13.74
CA LYS A 313 -22.76 -0.23 12.39
C LYS A 313 -23.60 1.05 12.39
N PHE A 314 -24.43 1.25 13.43
CA PHE A 314 -25.26 2.45 13.57
C PHE A 314 -24.46 3.73 13.89
N VAL A 315 -23.19 3.60 14.26
CA VAL A 315 -22.23 4.72 14.40
C VAL A 315 -21.46 4.91 13.09
N ARG A 316 -21.01 3.82 12.46
CA ARG A 316 -20.19 3.87 11.25
C ARG A 316 -20.92 4.51 10.07
N GLU A 317 -22.18 4.14 9.85
CA GLU A 317 -22.93 4.62 8.69
C GLU A 317 -23.15 6.14 8.74
N PRO A 318 -23.74 6.73 9.81
CA PRO A 318 -23.91 8.19 9.87
C PRO A 318 -22.60 8.96 9.79
N PHE A 319 -21.50 8.38 10.30
CA PHE A 319 -20.18 9.01 10.24
C PHE A 319 -19.56 8.99 8.83
N LEU A 320 -19.69 7.87 8.13
CA LEU A 320 -19.18 7.71 6.77
C LEU A 320 -20.01 8.47 5.74
N ARG A 321 -21.31 8.66 5.98
CA ARG A 321 -22.23 9.34 5.06
C ARG A 321 -21.74 10.71 4.55
N PRO A 322 -21.42 11.69 5.42
CA PRO A 322 -20.93 12.99 4.95
C PRO A 322 -19.57 12.89 4.22
N ILE A 323 -18.68 11.98 4.67
CA ILE A 323 -17.39 11.71 4.02
C ILE A 323 -17.62 11.16 2.61
N TRP A 324 -18.53 10.20 2.47
CA TRP A 324 -18.93 9.59 1.21
C TRP A 324 -19.49 10.62 0.23
N LEU A 325 -20.45 11.43 0.67
CA LEU A 325 -21.04 12.49 -0.14
C LEU A 325 -19.99 13.50 -0.61
N LYS A 326 -19.08 13.90 0.29
CA LYS A 326 -17.99 14.84 -0.04
C LYS A 326 -17.06 14.31 -1.12
N LEU A 327 -16.73 13.02 -1.08
CA LEU A 327 -15.93 12.38 -2.13
C LEU A 327 -16.70 12.30 -3.46
N ARG A 328 -18.00 11.98 -3.40
CA ARG A 328 -18.87 11.87 -4.58
C ARG A 328 -19.12 13.19 -5.30
N GLU A 329 -18.82 14.34 -4.68
CA GLU A 329 -18.81 15.63 -5.39
C GLU A 329 -17.80 15.68 -6.55
N ARG A 330 -16.74 14.85 -6.50
CA ARG A 330 -15.60 14.93 -7.44
C ARG A 330 -15.13 13.58 -7.97
N LEU A 331 -15.59 12.47 -7.39
CA LEU A 331 -15.18 11.12 -7.76
C LEU A 331 -16.38 10.24 -8.11
N GLU A 332 -16.16 9.35 -9.06
CA GLU A 332 -17.14 8.32 -9.39
C GLU A 332 -17.25 7.26 -8.29
N ALA A 333 -18.42 6.62 -8.17
CA ALA A 333 -18.68 5.66 -7.09
C ALA A 333 -17.70 4.47 -7.17
N GLN A 334 -17.36 4.03 -8.38
CA GLN A 334 -16.38 2.98 -8.64
C GLN A 334 -14.93 3.37 -8.26
N GLN A 335 -14.64 4.67 -8.12
CA GLN A 335 -13.32 5.13 -7.65
C GLN A 335 -13.21 5.09 -6.12
N ILE A 336 -14.33 4.97 -5.39
CA ILE A 336 -14.34 4.90 -3.93
C ILE A 336 -14.56 3.45 -3.49
N VAL A 337 -13.66 2.93 -2.66
CA VAL A 337 -13.72 1.54 -2.18
C VAL A 337 -13.88 1.53 -0.67
N LEU A 338 -14.88 0.80 -0.15
CA LEU A 338 -15.02 0.57 1.29
C LEU A 338 -14.30 -0.75 1.64
N LEU A 339 -13.20 -0.67 2.38
CA LEU A 339 -12.42 -1.83 2.81
C LEU A 339 -13.06 -2.45 4.05
N ASN A 340 -13.22 -3.77 4.05
CA ASN A 340 -13.71 -4.55 5.19
C ASN A 340 -15.08 -4.09 5.74
N GLU A 341 -15.92 -3.54 4.86
CA GLU A 341 -17.33 -3.22 5.16
C GLU A 341 -18.25 -4.12 4.31
N ASN A 342 -19.51 -4.26 4.73
CA ASN A 342 -20.48 -5.08 4.03
C ASN A 342 -21.10 -4.34 2.83
N ASN A 343 -21.59 -5.11 1.85
CA ASN A 343 -22.31 -4.57 0.69
C ASN A 343 -23.53 -3.73 1.10
N ASP A 344 -24.24 -4.10 2.17
CA ASP A 344 -25.40 -3.32 2.65
C ASP A 344 -25.03 -1.88 3.02
N LEU A 345 -23.85 -1.65 3.60
CA LEU A 345 -23.40 -0.30 3.93
C LEU A 345 -23.12 0.50 2.66
N ARG A 346 -22.49 -0.13 1.68
CA ARG A 346 -22.23 0.49 0.37
C ARG A 346 -23.55 0.86 -0.32
N GLU A 347 -24.49 -0.08 -0.41
CA GLU A 347 -25.80 0.15 -1.01
C GLU A 347 -26.54 1.30 -0.33
N LYS A 348 -26.49 1.37 1.01
CA LYS A 348 -27.07 2.48 1.78
C LYS A 348 -26.43 3.82 1.46
N LEU A 349 -25.12 3.87 1.26
CA LEU A 349 -24.40 5.10 0.93
C LEU A 349 -24.63 5.54 -0.52
N ASP A 350 -24.69 4.59 -1.46
CA ASP A 350 -25.00 4.83 -2.87
C ASP A 350 -26.43 5.36 -3.07
N ALA A 351 -27.39 4.88 -2.29
CA ALA A 351 -28.80 5.29 -2.35
C ALA A 351 -29.07 6.76 -1.94
N LEU A 352 -28.08 7.48 -1.43
CA LEU A 352 -28.25 8.83 -0.87
C LEU A 352 -28.11 9.95 -1.88
N LEU A 353 -27.66 9.65 -3.09
CA LEU A 353 -27.56 10.65 -4.13
C LEU A 353 -28.94 10.78 -4.80
N PRO A 354 -29.58 11.97 -4.81
CA PRO A 354 -30.64 12.21 -5.76
C PRO A 354 -30.08 11.99 -7.17
N VAL A 355 -30.92 11.47 -8.05
CA VAL A 355 -30.67 11.27 -9.48
C VAL A 355 -30.27 12.61 -10.12
N PHE A 356 -28.99 12.98 -10.02
CA PHE A 356 -28.38 14.07 -10.78
C PHE A 356 -27.45 13.43 -11.81
N GLU A 357 -28.07 12.65 -12.71
CA GLU A 357 -27.60 12.38 -14.06
C GLU A 357 -28.75 11.70 -14.84
N LEU A 358 -29.88 12.42 -14.97
CA LEU A 358 -30.73 12.26 -16.14
C LEU A 358 -30.36 13.42 -17.06
N ASN A 359 -29.83 13.08 -18.25
CA ASN A 359 -29.46 13.95 -19.37
C ASN A 359 -27.97 14.28 -19.53
N SER A 360 -27.13 13.26 -19.73
CA SER A 360 -26.20 13.23 -20.88
C SER A 360 -25.50 11.87 -21.02
N THR A 361 -26.25 10.85 -21.43
CA THR A 361 -25.70 9.69 -22.13
C THR A 361 -26.60 9.42 -23.34
N PRO A 362 -26.09 9.37 -24.59
CA PRO A 362 -26.70 8.47 -25.55
C PRO A 362 -26.34 7.06 -25.12
N ALA A 363 -27.37 6.21 -25.01
CA ALA A 363 -27.27 4.82 -24.66
C ALA A 363 -26.14 4.12 -25.43
N VAL A 364 -25.18 3.52 -24.71
CA VAL A 364 -24.34 2.47 -25.28
C VAL A 364 -24.98 1.14 -24.86
N SER A 365 -25.55 0.50 -25.86
CA SER A 365 -26.14 -0.83 -25.86
C SER A 365 -25.18 -1.89 -25.29
N SER A 366 -25.79 -2.93 -24.71
CA SER A 366 -25.29 -4.28 -24.41
C SER A 366 -24.05 -4.74 -25.19
N PRO A 367 -23.22 -5.63 -24.60
CA PRO A 367 -22.00 -6.11 -25.25
C PRO A 367 -22.34 -6.78 -26.57
N LEU A 368 -21.85 -6.20 -27.65
CA LEU A 368 -21.81 -6.84 -28.96
C LEU A 368 -21.05 -8.15 -28.82
N ARG A 369 -21.79 -9.26 -28.96
CA ARG A 369 -21.27 -10.52 -29.51
C ARG A 369 -20.52 -10.15 -30.80
N VAL A 370 -19.20 -10.32 -30.80
CA VAL A 370 -18.46 -10.39 -32.06
C VAL A 370 -18.73 -11.78 -32.61
N GLU A 371 -19.74 -11.88 -33.49
CA GLU A 371 -19.83 -13.00 -34.42
C GLU A 371 -18.65 -12.92 -35.39
N SER A 372 -17.84 -13.97 -35.37
CA SER A 372 -16.80 -14.23 -36.33
C SER A 372 -17.40 -14.46 -37.73
N ALA A 373 -17.02 -13.64 -38.70
CA ALA A 373 -17.09 -14.02 -40.12
C ALA A 373 -15.90 -13.40 -40.89
N PRO A 374 -15.37 -14.10 -41.91
CA PRO A 374 -13.96 -14.05 -42.28
C PRO A 374 -13.67 -13.12 -43.46
N LEU A 375 -12.50 -12.49 -43.47
CA LEU A 375 -11.95 -11.78 -44.63
C LEU A 375 -10.46 -12.09 -44.78
N PHE A 376 -10.15 -13.28 -45.28
CA PHE A 376 -9.01 -13.51 -46.17
C PHE A 376 -9.41 -14.58 -47.21
N PRO A 377 -9.13 -14.38 -48.51
CA PRO A 377 -9.47 -15.34 -49.54
C PRO A 377 -8.50 -16.53 -49.54
N ALA A 378 -9.05 -17.68 -49.94
CA ALA A 378 -8.42 -18.99 -49.95
C ALA A 378 -7.08 -19.05 -50.71
N ALA A 379 -6.20 -19.92 -50.20
CA ALA A 379 -5.00 -20.38 -50.87
C ALA A 379 -5.34 -21.14 -52.16
N PRO A 380 -4.55 -21.00 -53.25
CA PRO A 380 -4.57 -21.95 -54.34
C PRO A 380 -3.72 -23.19 -54.03
N THR A 381 -4.26 -24.31 -54.47
CA THR A 381 -3.81 -25.70 -54.37
C THR A 381 -2.55 -26.02 -55.19
N SER A 382 -1.59 -26.69 -54.54
CA SER A 382 -0.70 -27.77 -55.06
C SER A 382 0.34 -27.48 -56.18
N PRO A 383 1.44 -28.28 -56.24
CA PRO A 383 2.79 -27.81 -56.62
C PRO A 383 3.26 -28.28 -58.01
N PRO A 384 4.46 -27.86 -58.46
CA PRO A 384 5.29 -28.68 -59.33
C PRO A 384 6.59 -29.14 -58.65
N GLN A 385 6.93 -30.39 -58.96
CA GLN A 385 8.17 -31.09 -58.65
C GLN A 385 9.39 -30.40 -59.27
N ALA A 386 10.51 -30.38 -58.56
CA ALA A 386 11.83 -30.61 -59.16
C ALA A 386 12.87 -31.02 -58.10
N THR A 387 13.52 -32.13 -58.42
CA THR A 387 14.61 -32.87 -57.78
C THR A 387 15.93 -32.12 -57.60
N LEU A 388 16.73 -32.59 -56.62
CA LEU A 388 18.21 -32.82 -56.59
C LEU A 388 18.77 -32.43 -55.20
N SER A 389 19.03 -33.36 -54.26
CA SER A 389 20.13 -34.35 -54.13
C SER A 389 21.42 -33.82 -53.47
N PHE A 390 21.71 -34.35 -52.27
CA PHE A 390 23.00 -34.59 -51.58
C PHE A 390 23.98 -33.39 -51.37
N SER A 391 24.70 -33.22 -50.27
CA SER A 391 25.36 -34.21 -49.38
C SER A 391 25.78 -33.53 -48.07
N ALA A 392 25.86 -34.35 -47.01
CA ALA A 392 26.56 -34.05 -45.77
C ALA A 392 28.09 -34.11 -45.98
N VAL A 393 28.83 -33.31 -45.23
CA VAL A 393 30.23 -33.58 -44.87
C VAL A 393 30.41 -33.21 -43.41
N ASP A 394 30.66 -34.24 -42.59
CA ASP A 394 31.21 -34.16 -41.24
C ASP A 394 32.64 -33.61 -41.27
N ALA A 395 33.00 -32.84 -40.24
CA ALA A 395 34.28 -32.92 -39.53
C ALA A 395 34.14 -32.25 -38.16
#